data_AF-A0A561VMY2-F1
#
_entry.id   AF-A0A561VMY2-F1
#
_cell.length_a   1.000
_cell.length_b   1.000
_cell.length_c   1.000
_cell.angle_alpha   90.00
_cell.angle_beta   90.00
_cell.angle_gamma   90.00
#
_symmetry.space_group_name_H-M   'P 1'
#
loop_
_entity.id
_entity.type
_entity.pdbx_description
1 polymer ?
#
loop_
_entity_poly.entity_id
_entity_poly.type
_entity_poly.pdbx_seq_one_letter_code
_entity_poly.pdbx_strand_id
1 'polypeptide(L)'
;MKTLHPKIHGGLLADLRKDTHAAQLDEHGIAGIDLLVSNLYPFQATVASGASQDECVEQIDIGGPAMVRAAAKNHASVAVVTDPAAYPALVAALADGGFTLAQRRALAARAFADIAEYDVAVAEWFATTLAPAADGWPQFAGLSLRRRAVLRYGENPHQAAAVYADPSSPAGLPKPSSCMARRCPTTTTSTPTRPGGPPTTSPTSRRWRSSSTPTRAASRSARTWPRRTAGRTPATRCRRTAG
;
A
#
# COMPACT_ATOMS: atom_id res chain seq x y z
N MET A 1 -16.91 1.51 14.44
CA MET A 1 -17.84 0.92 13.43
C MET A 1 -18.69 1.95 12.65
N LYS A 2 -18.31 3.24 12.55
CA LYS A 2 -19.23 4.28 12.03
C LYS A 2 -19.37 4.31 10.49
N THR A 3 -18.31 3.98 9.76
CA THR A 3 -18.24 4.16 8.29
C THR A 3 -18.23 2.87 7.49
N LEU A 4 -18.06 1.72 8.14
CA LEU A 4 -18.14 0.38 7.54
C LEU A 4 -19.61 -0.04 7.37
N HIS A 5 -20.34 0.71 6.55
CA HIS A 5 -21.77 0.50 6.33
C HIS A 5 -22.09 0.28 4.84
N PRO A 6 -22.95 -0.69 4.48
CA PRO A 6 -23.32 -0.95 3.09
C PRO A 6 -23.89 0.26 2.35
N LYS A 7 -24.61 1.15 3.04
CA LYS A 7 -25.10 2.40 2.43
C LYS A 7 -23.99 3.37 2.02
N ILE A 8 -22.85 3.35 2.69
CA ILE A 8 -21.70 4.21 2.34
C ILE A 8 -20.91 3.52 1.21
N HIS A 9 -20.53 2.26 1.42
CA HIS A 9 -19.73 1.53 0.43
C HIS A 9 -20.49 1.23 -0.85
N GLY A 10 -21.81 1.06 -0.80
CA GLY A 10 -22.67 0.94 -1.98
C GLY A 10 -22.59 2.18 -2.85
N GLY A 11 -22.75 3.37 -2.25
CA GLY A 11 -22.59 4.65 -2.96
C GLY A 11 -21.20 4.87 -3.54
N LEU A 12 -20.13 4.41 -2.84
CA LEU A 12 -18.75 4.54 -3.32
C LEU A 12 -18.37 3.51 -4.41
N LEU A 13 -18.91 2.29 -4.36
CA LEU A 13 -18.50 1.18 -5.24
C LEU A 13 -19.40 0.97 -6.46
N ALA A 14 -20.57 1.59 -6.50
CA ALA A 14 -21.46 1.52 -7.64
C ALA A 14 -20.82 2.18 -8.88
N ASP A 15 -20.41 1.34 -9.83
CA ASP A 15 -19.99 1.78 -11.17
C ASP A 15 -21.21 2.30 -11.97
N LEU A 16 -21.38 3.62 -12.02
CA LEU A 16 -22.54 4.28 -12.65
C LEU A 16 -22.54 4.18 -14.19
N ARG A 17 -21.53 3.57 -14.80
CA ARG A 17 -21.53 3.24 -16.23
C ARG A 17 -22.33 1.97 -16.55
N LYS A 18 -22.81 1.27 -15.51
CA LYS A 18 -23.59 0.04 -15.62
C LYS A 18 -24.99 0.26 -15.07
N ASP A 19 -25.98 0.12 -15.92
CA ASP A 19 -27.40 0.29 -15.54
C ASP A 19 -27.82 -0.65 -14.39
N THR A 20 -27.21 -1.83 -14.31
CA THR A 20 -27.47 -2.79 -13.23
C THR A 20 -27.07 -2.25 -11.86
N HIS A 21 -25.96 -1.50 -11.76
CA HIS A 21 -25.53 -0.91 -10.49
C HIS A 21 -26.41 0.28 -10.10
N ALA A 22 -26.85 1.09 -11.07
CA ALA A 22 -27.79 2.19 -10.82
C ALA A 22 -29.13 1.65 -10.28
N ALA A 23 -29.68 0.60 -10.91
CA ALA A 23 -30.90 -0.04 -10.43
C ALA A 23 -30.77 -0.61 -9.00
N GLN A 24 -29.61 -1.19 -8.67
CA GLN A 24 -29.33 -1.69 -7.31
C GLN A 24 -29.25 -0.57 -6.26
N LEU A 25 -28.70 0.59 -6.63
CA LEU A 25 -28.70 1.77 -5.76
C LEU A 25 -30.13 2.21 -5.46
N ASP A 26 -30.98 2.30 -6.49
CA ASP A 26 -32.38 2.69 -6.36
C ASP A 26 -33.19 1.69 -5.51
N GLU A 27 -33.05 0.38 -5.79
CA GLU A 27 -33.72 -0.69 -5.05
C GLU A 27 -33.43 -0.62 -3.53
N HIS A 28 -32.20 -0.27 -3.18
CA HIS A 28 -31.76 -0.20 -1.78
C HIS A 28 -31.87 1.21 -1.17
N GLY A 29 -32.37 2.19 -1.92
CA GLY A 29 -32.47 3.58 -1.47
C GLY A 29 -31.12 4.19 -1.09
N ILE A 30 -30.09 3.91 -1.89
CA ILE A 30 -28.71 4.38 -1.69
C ILE A 30 -28.37 5.43 -2.75
N ALA A 31 -27.94 6.62 -2.32
CA ALA A 31 -27.45 7.64 -3.24
C ALA A 31 -26.01 7.31 -3.70
N GLY A 32 -25.72 7.58 -4.97
CA GLY A 32 -24.35 7.59 -5.48
C GLY A 32 -23.50 8.67 -4.82
N ILE A 33 -22.19 8.43 -4.70
CA ILE A 33 -21.24 9.39 -4.15
C ILE A 33 -20.20 9.73 -5.21
N ASP A 34 -20.17 10.98 -5.66
CA ASP A 34 -19.26 11.42 -6.73
C ASP A 34 -17.90 11.89 -6.21
N LEU A 35 -17.80 12.27 -4.93
CA LEU A 35 -16.59 12.79 -4.30
C LEU A 35 -16.44 12.25 -2.88
N LEU A 36 -15.27 11.68 -2.59
CA LEU A 36 -14.81 11.37 -1.25
C LEU A 36 -13.64 12.27 -0.89
N VAL A 37 -13.77 13.02 0.20
CA VAL A 37 -12.66 13.73 0.85
C VAL A 37 -12.39 13.05 2.18
N SER A 38 -11.23 12.41 2.31
CA SER A 38 -10.85 11.67 3.51
C SER A 38 -9.34 11.68 3.67
N ASN A 39 -8.84 12.33 4.71
CA ASN A 39 -7.44 12.23 5.10
C ASN A 39 -7.22 10.98 5.97
N LEU A 40 -6.02 10.41 5.89
CA LEU A 40 -5.59 9.37 6.82
C LEU A 40 -4.95 10.06 8.02
N TYR A 41 -5.20 9.54 9.21
CA TYR A 41 -4.52 10.02 10.41
C TYR A 41 -3.03 9.66 10.33
N PRO A 42 -2.11 10.58 10.66
CA PRO A 42 -0.68 10.33 10.57
C PRO A 42 -0.23 9.39 11.70
N PHE A 43 -0.41 8.08 11.53
CA PHE A 43 -0.04 7.05 12.50
C PHE A 43 1.41 7.19 12.99
N GLN A 44 2.33 7.53 12.07
CA GLN A 44 3.74 7.78 12.40
C GLN A 44 3.91 8.90 13.43
N ALA A 45 3.05 9.93 13.41
CA ALA A 45 3.11 11.03 14.37
C ALA A 45 2.69 10.59 15.78
N THR A 46 1.74 9.66 15.90
CA THR A 46 1.32 9.06 17.18
C THR A 46 2.42 8.20 17.78
N VAL A 47 3.09 7.39 16.95
CA VAL A 47 4.23 6.60 17.42
C VAL A 47 5.35 7.53 17.87
N ALA A 48 5.63 8.59 17.10
CA ALA A 48 6.65 9.58 17.44
C ALA A 48 6.31 10.41 18.69
N SER A 49 5.04 10.55 19.07
CA SER A 49 4.65 11.27 20.29
C SER A 49 4.93 10.49 21.58
N GLY A 50 5.37 9.23 21.48
CA GLY A 50 5.63 8.37 22.64
C GLY A 50 4.35 7.83 23.29
N ALA A 51 3.27 7.70 22.50
CA ALA A 51 2.04 7.08 22.96
C ALA A 51 2.28 5.62 23.38
N SER A 52 1.49 5.13 24.33
CA SER A 52 1.50 3.73 24.73
C SER A 52 1.08 2.81 23.58
N GLN A 53 1.32 1.50 23.74
CA GLN A 53 0.94 0.53 22.72
C GLN A 53 -0.57 0.50 22.48
N ASP A 54 -1.36 0.54 23.56
CA ASP A 54 -2.83 0.55 23.47
C ASP A 54 -3.33 1.82 22.76
N GLU A 55 -2.75 2.98 23.09
CA GLU A 55 -3.08 4.23 22.39
C GLU A 55 -2.71 4.17 20.90
N CYS A 56 -1.57 3.58 20.54
CA CYS A 56 -1.20 3.39 19.14
C CYS A 56 -2.20 2.48 18.43
N VAL A 57 -2.63 1.38 19.05
CA VAL A 57 -3.62 0.44 18.47
C VAL A 57 -4.95 1.14 18.22
N GLU A 58 -5.42 1.97 19.16
CA GLU A 58 -6.68 2.72 19.01
C GLU A 58 -6.62 3.78 17.90
N GLN A 59 -5.43 4.24 17.52
CA GLN A 59 -5.25 5.16 16.39
C GLN A 59 -5.18 4.47 15.02
N ILE A 60 -5.24 3.14 14.97
CA ILE A 60 -5.28 2.41 13.69
C ILE A 60 -6.67 2.58 13.06
N ASP A 61 -6.75 3.42 12.04
CA ASP A 61 -7.95 3.62 11.26
C ASP A 61 -8.25 2.41 10.35
N ILE A 62 -9.48 1.92 10.43
CA ILE A 62 -10.02 0.87 9.56
C ILE A 62 -10.99 1.47 8.52
N GLY A 63 -11.76 2.47 8.93
CA GLY A 63 -12.84 3.03 8.13
C GLY A 63 -12.32 3.94 7.02
N GLY A 64 -11.37 4.83 7.32
CA GLY A 64 -10.75 5.72 6.34
C GLY A 64 -10.11 4.94 5.19
N PRO A 65 -9.18 4.00 5.46
CA PRO A 65 -8.57 3.18 4.42
C PRO A 65 -9.59 2.40 3.58
N ALA A 66 -10.63 1.85 4.20
CA ALA A 66 -11.67 1.14 3.47
C ALA A 66 -12.43 2.05 2.49
N MET A 67 -12.82 3.25 2.91
CA MET A 67 -13.52 4.22 2.06
C MET A 67 -12.61 4.74 0.93
N VAL A 68 -11.37 5.11 1.26
CA VAL A 68 -10.38 5.61 0.30
C VAL A 68 -10.11 4.57 -0.78
N ARG A 69 -9.90 3.31 -0.41
CA ARG A 69 -9.70 2.21 -1.37
C ARG A 69 -10.94 1.97 -2.22
N ALA A 70 -12.14 2.06 -1.64
CA ALA A 70 -13.39 1.90 -2.38
C ALA A 70 -13.56 2.99 -3.46
N ALA A 71 -13.38 4.26 -3.09
CA ALA A 71 -13.46 5.38 -4.00
C ALA A 71 -12.36 5.32 -5.08
N ALA A 72 -11.11 5.05 -4.70
CA ALA A 72 -9.99 4.93 -5.63
C ALA A 72 -10.19 3.79 -6.64
N LYS A 73 -10.72 2.64 -6.19
CA LYS A 73 -11.10 1.53 -7.07
C LYS A 73 -12.14 1.99 -8.10
N ASN A 74 -13.15 2.74 -7.67
CA ASN A 74 -14.23 3.22 -8.52
C ASN A 74 -13.96 4.60 -9.15
N HIS A 75 -12.71 4.94 -9.44
CA HIS A 75 -12.30 6.23 -10.02
C HIS A 75 -12.97 6.59 -11.35
N ALA A 76 -13.62 5.62 -12.01
CA ALA A 76 -14.43 5.88 -13.18
C ALA A 76 -15.65 6.76 -12.85
N SER A 77 -16.22 6.62 -11.67
CA SER A 77 -17.39 7.36 -11.18
C SER A 77 -17.06 8.32 -10.04
N VAL A 78 -16.13 7.95 -9.15
CA VAL A 78 -15.87 8.69 -7.89
C VAL A 78 -14.50 9.38 -7.92
N ALA A 79 -14.44 10.65 -7.52
CA ALA A 79 -13.18 11.32 -7.22
C ALA A 79 -12.79 11.12 -5.76
N VAL A 80 -11.51 10.85 -5.49
CA VAL A 80 -11.00 10.67 -4.12
C VAL A 80 -9.91 11.70 -3.82
N VAL A 81 -10.05 12.42 -2.72
CA VAL A 81 -9.09 13.44 -2.27
C VAL A 81 -8.62 13.09 -0.87
N THR A 82 -7.32 12.80 -0.75
CA THR A 82 -6.68 12.36 0.51
C THR A 82 -5.80 13.43 1.16
N ASP A 83 -5.46 14.49 0.42
CA ASP A 83 -4.49 15.50 0.81
C ASP A 83 -5.08 16.92 0.62
N PRO A 84 -5.05 17.78 1.65
CA PRO A 84 -5.47 19.18 1.54
C PRO A 84 -4.75 19.97 0.43
N ALA A 85 -3.54 19.58 0.04
CA ALA A 85 -2.82 20.21 -1.06
C ALA A 85 -3.57 20.09 -2.41
N ALA A 86 -4.52 19.16 -2.54
CA ALA A 86 -5.36 19.01 -3.72
C ALA A 86 -6.60 19.92 -3.72
N TYR A 87 -6.90 20.64 -2.63
CA TYR A 87 -8.11 21.48 -2.55
C TYR A 87 -8.19 22.59 -3.59
N PRO A 88 -7.10 23.28 -3.98
CA PRO A 88 -7.17 24.23 -5.09
C PRO A 88 -7.62 23.58 -6.40
N ALA A 89 -7.16 22.36 -6.69
CA ALA A 89 -7.59 21.61 -7.86
C ALA A 89 -9.04 21.11 -7.75
N LEU A 90 -9.50 20.76 -6.55
CA LEU A 90 -10.90 20.43 -6.27
C LEU A 90 -11.82 21.62 -6.54
N VAL A 91 -11.48 22.80 -6.02
CA VAL A 91 -12.28 24.02 -6.23
C VAL A 91 -12.38 24.37 -7.71
N ALA A 92 -11.27 24.27 -8.45
CA ALA A 92 -11.28 24.46 -9.89
C ALA A 92 -12.16 23.43 -10.61
N ALA A 93 -12.02 22.15 -10.26
CA ALA A 93 -12.84 21.09 -10.86
C ALA A 93 -14.34 21.29 -10.57
N LEU A 94 -14.72 21.76 -9.37
CA LEU A 94 -16.12 22.06 -9.05
C LEU A 94 -16.70 23.18 -9.92
N ALA A 95 -15.90 24.20 -10.25
CA ALA A 95 -16.32 25.26 -11.17
C ALA A 95 -16.52 24.76 -12.60
N ASP A 96 -15.77 23.74 -13.02
CA ASP A 96 -15.82 23.14 -14.36
C ASP A 96 -16.84 21.99 -14.48
N GLY A 97 -17.67 21.75 -13.46
CA GLY A 97 -18.69 20.69 -13.47
C GLY A 97 -18.18 19.30 -13.03
N GLY A 98 -17.00 19.23 -12.43
CA GLY A 98 -16.42 18.05 -11.80
C GLY A 98 -15.04 17.68 -12.35
N PHE A 99 -14.41 16.68 -11.73
CA PHE A 99 -13.13 16.18 -12.21
C PHE A 99 -13.28 15.43 -13.55
N THR A 100 -12.29 15.56 -14.43
CA THR A 100 -12.13 14.71 -15.60
C THR A 100 -11.70 13.29 -15.20
N LEU A 101 -11.90 12.31 -16.10
CA LEU A 101 -11.44 10.93 -15.88
C LEU A 101 -9.92 10.85 -15.66
N ALA A 102 -9.13 11.67 -16.37
CA ALA A 102 -7.68 11.71 -16.23
C ALA A 102 -7.27 12.19 -14.82
N GLN A 103 -7.93 13.25 -14.32
CA GLN A 103 -7.72 13.74 -12.96
C GLN A 103 -8.13 12.69 -11.92
N ARG A 104 -9.29 12.02 -12.09
CA ARG A 104 -9.73 10.95 -11.16
C ARG A 104 -8.75 9.78 -11.10
N ARG A 105 -8.15 9.38 -12.24
CA ARG A 105 -7.09 8.36 -12.27
C ARG A 105 -5.85 8.78 -11.49
N ALA A 106 -5.41 10.02 -11.67
CA ALA A 106 -4.26 10.55 -10.94
C ALA A 106 -4.52 10.61 -9.43
N LEU A 107 -5.71 11.06 -9.03
CA LEU A 107 -6.18 11.07 -7.66
C LEU A 107 -6.23 9.67 -7.05
N ALA A 108 -6.77 8.69 -7.78
CA ALA A 108 -6.81 7.29 -7.32
C ALA A 108 -5.42 6.67 -7.16
N ALA A 109 -4.49 6.96 -8.08
CA ALA A 109 -3.10 6.52 -7.95
C ALA A 109 -2.43 7.13 -6.72
N ARG A 110 -2.68 8.41 -6.44
CA ARG A 110 -2.19 9.08 -5.22
C ARG A 110 -2.79 8.43 -3.96
N ALA A 111 -4.10 8.22 -3.94
CA ALA A 111 -4.80 7.61 -2.81
C ALA A 111 -4.27 6.21 -2.46
N PHE A 112 -4.02 5.35 -3.46
CA PHE A 112 -3.41 4.04 -3.18
C PHE A 112 -1.98 4.13 -2.67
N ALA A 113 -1.20 5.12 -3.12
CA ALA A 113 0.14 5.35 -2.58
C ALA A 113 0.10 5.82 -1.11
N ASP A 114 -0.84 6.71 -0.77
CA ASP A 114 -1.03 7.18 0.62
C ASP A 114 -1.45 6.01 1.55
N ILE A 115 -2.31 5.11 1.06
CA ILE A 115 -2.69 3.89 1.80
C ILE A 115 -1.51 2.95 1.98
N ALA A 116 -0.70 2.75 0.94
CA ALA A 116 0.48 1.89 1.03
C ALA A 116 1.49 2.43 2.06
N GLU A 117 1.69 3.75 2.10
CA GLU A 117 2.53 4.40 3.12
C GLU A 117 2.00 4.17 4.53
N TYR A 118 0.70 4.33 4.72
CA TYR A 118 0.04 4.07 5.99
C TYR A 118 0.20 2.61 6.44
N ASP A 119 -0.09 1.64 5.56
CA ASP A 119 -0.02 0.21 5.87
C ASP A 119 1.43 -0.24 6.19
N VAL A 120 2.42 0.32 5.48
CA VAL A 120 3.85 0.08 5.77
C VAL A 120 4.20 0.58 7.17
N ALA A 121 3.80 1.80 7.54
CA ALA A 121 4.10 2.36 8.85
C ALA A 121 3.48 1.53 9.99
N VAL A 122 2.23 1.07 9.81
CA VAL A 122 1.58 0.18 10.78
C VAL A 122 2.32 -1.15 10.87
N ALA A 123 2.60 -1.81 9.74
CA ALA A 123 3.26 -3.11 9.73
C ALA A 123 4.67 -3.08 10.36
N GLU A 124 5.44 -2.02 10.11
CA GLU A 124 6.75 -1.82 10.73
C GLU A 124 6.66 -1.59 12.23
N TRP A 125 5.69 -0.81 12.70
CA TRP A 125 5.46 -0.63 14.14
C TRP A 125 5.11 -1.95 14.83
N PHE A 126 4.26 -2.78 14.21
CA PHE A 126 3.98 -4.13 14.73
C PHE A 126 5.25 -4.98 14.80
N ALA A 127 6.07 -4.97 13.76
CA ALA A 127 7.29 -5.80 13.67
C ALA A 127 8.41 -5.36 14.63
N THR A 128 8.45 -4.09 15.01
CA THR A 128 9.53 -3.50 15.82
C THR A 128 9.14 -3.23 17.26
N THR A 129 7.87 -2.95 17.54
CA THR A 129 7.40 -2.51 18.87
C THR A 129 6.46 -3.51 19.52
N LEU A 130 5.43 -3.97 18.79
CA LEU A 130 4.41 -4.84 19.37
C LEU A 130 4.87 -6.30 19.48
N ALA A 131 5.59 -6.80 18.46
CA ALA A 131 6.08 -8.17 18.39
C ALA A 131 7.54 -8.21 17.89
N PRO A 132 8.50 -7.61 18.63
CA PRO A 132 9.90 -7.59 18.23
C PRO A 132 10.49 -8.99 18.20
N ALA A 133 11.29 -9.27 17.17
CA ALA A 133 12.03 -10.53 17.08
C ALA A 133 13.20 -10.55 18.09
N ALA A 134 13.44 -11.73 18.67
CA ALA A 134 14.49 -11.92 19.70
C ALA A 134 15.92 -11.73 19.17
N ASP A 135 16.13 -11.88 17.86
CA ASP A 135 17.43 -11.68 17.19
C ASP A 135 17.73 -10.22 16.86
N GLY A 136 16.80 -9.30 17.15
CA GLY A 136 16.96 -7.86 16.94
C GLY A 136 16.66 -7.38 15.51
N TRP A 137 16.20 -8.27 14.62
CA TRP A 137 15.87 -7.93 13.23
C TRP A 137 14.36 -8.08 12.98
N PRO A 138 13.65 -7.02 12.56
CA PRO A 138 12.22 -7.13 12.31
C PRO A 138 11.95 -8.10 11.15
N GLN A 139 10.92 -8.92 11.29
CA GLN A 139 10.51 -9.87 10.25
C GLN A 139 9.92 -9.17 9.00
N PHE A 140 9.50 -7.93 9.14
CA PHE A 140 9.03 -7.07 8.07
C PHE A 140 9.71 -5.70 8.13
N ALA A 141 10.17 -5.22 6.99
CA ALA A 141 10.64 -3.85 6.79
C ALA A 141 10.15 -3.36 5.42
N GLY A 142 9.60 -2.15 5.37
CA GLY A 142 8.99 -1.59 4.17
C GLY A 142 9.47 -0.17 3.93
N LEU A 143 9.96 0.11 2.73
CA LEU A 143 10.42 1.45 2.37
C LEU A 143 9.47 2.09 1.37
N SER A 144 8.80 3.16 1.79
CA SER A 144 7.94 3.98 0.94
C SER A 144 8.61 5.32 0.65
N LEU A 145 8.81 5.66 -0.63
CA LEU A 145 9.50 6.87 -1.04
C LEU A 145 8.68 7.69 -2.04
N ARG A 146 8.76 9.01 -1.91
CA ARG A 146 8.16 9.97 -2.85
C ARG A 146 9.22 10.61 -3.73
N ARG A 147 8.93 10.72 -5.02
CA ARG A 147 9.86 11.37 -5.97
C ARG A 147 9.98 12.86 -5.65
N ARG A 148 11.20 13.32 -5.38
CA ARG A 148 11.53 14.73 -5.10
C ARG A 148 11.93 15.49 -6.36
N ALA A 149 12.73 14.87 -7.23
CA ALA A 149 13.20 15.49 -8.46
C ALA A 149 13.58 14.43 -9.50
N VAL A 150 13.44 14.76 -10.78
CA VAL A 150 14.08 14.03 -11.88
C VAL A 150 15.47 14.63 -12.09
N LEU A 151 16.49 13.80 -12.23
CA LEU A 151 17.87 14.23 -12.44
C LEU A 151 18.19 14.30 -13.94
N ARG A 152 19.24 15.06 -14.28
CA ARG A 152 19.70 15.18 -15.67
C ARG A 152 20.14 13.84 -16.25
N TYR A 153 20.84 13.04 -15.45
CA TYR A 153 21.27 11.69 -15.76
C TYR A 153 21.57 10.94 -14.45
N GLY A 154 21.74 9.63 -14.54
CA GLY A 154 22.13 8.76 -13.42
C GLY A 154 23.63 8.78 -13.16
N GLU A 155 24.24 7.61 -13.03
CA GLU A 155 25.70 7.52 -12.90
C GLU A 155 26.40 7.92 -14.20
N ASN A 156 25.79 7.59 -15.36
CA ASN A 156 26.30 7.91 -16.68
C ASN A 156 25.30 8.75 -17.50
N PRO A 157 25.76 9.61 -18.43
CA PRO A 157 24.89 10.53 -19.18
C PRO A 157 23.72 9.90 -19.96
N HIS A 158 23.84 8.63 -20.34
CA HIS A 158 22.80 7.90 -21.09
C HIS A 158 21.74 7.25 -20.19
N GLN A 159 21.92 7.29 -18.86
CA GLN A 159 21.01 6.68 -17.89
C GLN A 159 20.06 7.73 -17.32
N ALA A 160 18.77 7.43 -17.28
CA ALA A 160 17.79 8.26 -16.58
C ALA A 160 17.91 8.08 -15.05
N ALA A 161 17.60 9.12 -14.27
CA ALA A 161 17.57 9.03 -12.81
C ALA A 161 16.59 10.01 -12.17
N ALA A 162 16.20 9.70 -10.94
CA ALA A 162 15.38 10.55 -10.09
C ALA A 162 15.77 10.36 -8.62
N VAL A 163 15.61 11.41 -7.82
CA VAL A 163 15.77 11.36 -6.37
C VAL A 163 14.42 11.11 -5.74
N TYR A 164 14.39 10.12 -4.85
CA TYR A 164 13.26 9.80 -4.01
C TYR A 164 13.62 10.10 -2.55
N ALA A 165 12.65 10.55 -1.77
CA ALA A 165 12.81 10.85 -0.36
C ALA A 165 11.72 10.16 0.45
N ASP A 166 12.08 9.71 1.63
CA ASP A 166 11.13 9.23 2.62
C ASP A 166 10.36 10.43 3.20
N PRO A 167 9.02 10.44 3.13
CA PRO A 167 8.21 11.54 3.65
C PRO A 167 8.25 11.65 5.18
N SER A 168 8.60 10.56 5.89
CA SER A 168 8.71 10.51 7.35
C SER A 168 10.09 10.94 7.88
N SER A 169 11.10 10.97 7.00
CA SER A 169 12.44 11.42 7.36
C SER A 169 12.48 12.95 7.54
N PRO A 170 13.12 13.47 8.61
CA PRO A 170 13.31 14.90 8.78
C PRO A 170 14.07 15.49 7.57
N ALA A 171 13.71 16.71 7.18
CA ALA A 171 14.23 17.36 5.97
C ALA A 171 15.75 17.58 6.06
N GLY A 172 16.54 16.60 5.62
CA GLY A 172 18.00 16.61 5.78
C GLY A 172 18.81 16.16 4.57
N LEU A 173 18.19 15.75 3.46
CA LEU A 173 18.95 15.42 2.25
C LEU A 173 19.42 16.72 1.56
N PRO A 174 20.75 16.90 1.36
CA PRO A 174 21.31 18.09 0.73
C PRO A 174 20.71 18.28 -0.68
N LYS A 175 20.54 19.54 -1.06
CA LYS A 175 20.09 19.90 -2.41
C LYS A 175 21.03 19.25 -3.43
N PRO A 176 20.51 18.78 -4.59
CA PRO A 176 21.30 18.04 -5.58
C PRO A 176 22.51 18.79 -6.16
N SER A 177 22.70 20.07 -5.82
CA SER A 177 23.87 20.86 -6.17
C SER A 177 25.14 20.56 -5.34
N SER A 178 25.10 19.71 -4.30
CA SER A 178 26.30 19.49 -3.44
C SER A 178 26.66 18.04 -3.09
N CYS A 179 26.20 17.03 -3.82
CA CYS A 179 26.76 15.69 -3.69
C CYS A 179 28.00 15.53 -4.58
N MET A 180 29.16 16.03 -4.11
CA MET A 180 30.44 15.52 -4.60
C MET A 180 30.66 14.13 -4.02
N ALA A 181 30.75 13.13 -4.90
CA ALA A 181 31.09 11.76 -4.55
C ALA A 181 32.38 11.73 -3.71
N ARG A 182 32.28 11.24 -2.47
CA ARG A 182 33.48 10.86 -1.70
C ARG A 182 34.09 9.65 -2.40
N ARG A 183 35.33 9.80 -2.87
CA ARG A 183 36.15 8.70 -3.37
C ARG A 183 36.39 7.70 -2.22
N CYS A 184 36.10 6.44 -2.48
CA CYS A 184 36.67 5.33 -1.72
C CYS A 184 38.19 5.33 -1.97
N PRO A 185 39.07 5.27 -0.96
CA PRO A 185 40.50 5.20 -1.19
C PRO A 185 40.81 3.84 -1.82
N THR A 186 41.26 3.86 -3.08
CA THR A 186 41.81 2.68 -3.74
C THR A 186 43.10 2.28 -3.04
N THR A 187 43.08 1.13 -2.38
CA THR A 187 44.25 0.42 -1.91
C THR A 187 45.20 0.23 -3.09
N THR A 188 46.37 0.84 -3.01
CA THR A 188 47.46 0.65 -3.97
C THR A 188 48.09 -0.71 -3.69
N THR A 189 47.79 -1.72 -4.50
CA THR A 189 48.46 -3.02 -4.42
C THR A 189 49.84 -2.91 -5.07
N SER A 190 50.87 -2.72 -4.23
CA SER A 190 52.26 -2.91 -4.62
C SER A 190 52.52 -4.39 -4.93
N THR A 191 52.99 -4.67 -6.14
CA THR A 191 53.46 -5.99 -6.58
C THR A 191 54.80 -6.35 -5.92
N PRO A 192 54.97 -7.56 -5.37
CA PRO A 192 56.30 -8.14 -5.22
C PRO A 192 56.49 -9.33 -6.17
N THR A 193 57.66 -9.32 -6.80
CA THR A 193 58.26 -10.35 -7.65
C THR A 193 58.38 -11.70 -6.92
N ARG A 194 58.14 -12.80 -7.66
CA ARG A 194 58.28 -14.20 -7.21
C ARG A 194 59.44 -14.87 -7.94
N PRO A 195 60.15 -15.83 -7.31
CA PRO A 195 60.80 -16.90 -8.07
C PRO A 195 60.26 -18.29 -7.69
N GLY A 196 60.12 -19.13 -8.73
CA GLY A 196 60.38 -20.59 -8.73
C GLY A 196 59.50 -21.54 -7.89
N GLY A 197 58.72 -22.41 -8.56
CA GLY A 197 58.15 -23.65 -8.00
C GLY A 197 57.23 -24.37 -9.01
N PRO A 198 57.34 -25.70 -9.21
CA PRO A 198 56.73 -26.44 -10.32
C PRO A 198 55.25 -26.82 -10.08
N PRO A 199 54.50 -27.25 -11.12
CA PRO A 199 53.04 -27.24 -11.09
C PRO A 199 52.47 -28.51 -10.46
N THR A 200 51.46 -28.35 -9.62
CA THR A 200 50.55 -29.42 -9.19
C THR A 200 49.13 -29.17 -9.70
N THR A 201 48.53 -30.27 -10.12
CA THR A 201 47.28 -30.44 -10.86
C THR A 201 46.03 -30.00 -10.11
N SER A 202 45.07 -29.46 -10.86
CA SER A 202 43.66 -29.17 -10.48
C SER A 202 42.94 -30.37 -9.84
N PRO A 203 41.78 -30.17 -9.17
CA PRO A 203 40.55 -30.16 -9.97
C PRO A 203 39.40 -29.25 -9.46
N THR A 204 38.57 -28.87 -10.44
CA THR A 204 37.10 -28.63 -10.36
C THR A 204 36.55 -27.41 -9.62
N SER A 205 36.26 -26.39 -10.43
CA SER A 205 35.17 -25.42 -10.21
C SER A 205 33.80 -26.12 -10.24
N ARG A 206 32.98 -25.98 -9.19
CA ARG A 206 31.54 -26.23 -9.27
C ARG A 206 30.82 -24.95 -9.69
N ARG A 207 30.44 -24.93 -10.96
CA ARG A 207 29.55 -23.96 -11.59
C ARG A 207 28.12 -24.40 -11.32
N TRP A 208 27.35 -23.64 -10.54
CA TRP A 208 25.90 -23.86 -10.44
C TRP A 208 25.24 -23.32 -11.72
N ARG A 209 24.78 -24.22 -12.59
CA ARG A 209 23.86 -23.91 -13.69
C ARG A 209 22.45 -23.92 -13.11
N SER A 210 21.73 -22.83 -13.31
CA SER A 210 20.27 -22.78 -13.16
C SER A 210 19.63 -23.57 -14.29
N SER A 211 19.05 -24.74 -13.99
CA SER A 211 18.17 -25.46 -14.90
C SER A 211 16.73 -25.04 -14.64
N SER A 212 16.18 -24.23 -15.53
CA SER A 212 14.76 -23.95 -15.67
C SER A 212 14.07 -25.11 -16.38
N THR A 213 13.06 -25.71 -15.74
CA THR A 213 12.06 -26.57 -16.39
C THR A 213 10.67 -26.20 -15.86
N PRO A 214 9.66 -26.01 -16.72
CA PRO A 214 8.37 -25.46 -16.33
C PRO A 214 7.46 -26.54 -15.75
N THR A 215 6.85 -26.29 -14.59
CA THR A 215 5.80 -27.17 -14.05
C THR A 215 4.42 -26.59 -14.34
N ARG A 216 3.65 -27.41 -15.06
CA ARG A 216 2.29 -27.20 -15.54
C ARG A 216 1.27 -27.24 -14.39
N ALA A 217 0.20 -26.46 -14.58
CA ALA A 217 -0.93 -26.30 -13.68
C ALA A 217 -1.55 -27.61 -13.17
N ALA A 218 -1.89 -27.64 -11.88
CA ALA A 218 -2.79 -28.61 -11.26
C ALA A 218 -3.81 -27.87 -10.39
N SER A 219 -5.06 -27.93 -10.82
CA SER A 219 -6.25 -27.62 -10.03
C SER A 219 -6.47 -28.71 -8.97
N ARG A 220 -6.88 -28.33 -7.75
CA ARG A 220 -7.84 -29.10 -6.91
C ARG A 220 -8.22 -28.41 -5.59
N SER A 221 -9.54 -28.22 -5.50
CA SER A 221 -10.44 -28.33 -4.34
C SER A 221 -10.03 -27.76 -2.98
N ALA A 222 -10.77 -26.73 -2.56
CA ALA A 222 -10.97 -26.35 -1.18
C ALA A 222 -11.48 -27.53 -0.33
N ARG A 223 -10.79 -27.80 0.79
CA ARG A 223 -11.28 -28.70 1.85
C ARG A 223 -12.07 -27.87 2.85
N THR A 224 -13.35 -28.15 2.94
CA THR A 224 -14.27 -27.63 3.95
C THR A 224 -14.07 -28.35 5.28
N TRP A 225 -14.06 -27.60 6.38
CA TRP A 225 -14.16 -28.11 7.75
C TRP A 225 -15.59 -28.59 8.06
N PRO A 226 -15.80 -29.66 8.84
CA PRO A 226 -17.13 -30.20 9.09
C PRO A 226 -17.88 -29.39 10.16
N ARG A 227 -19.06 -28.88 9.80
CA ARG A 227 -20.08 -28.41 10.75
C ARG A 227 -20.84 -29.61 11.31
N ARG A 228 -20.87 -29.75 12.63
CA ARG A 228 -21.76 -30.70 13.33
C ARG A 228 -23.22 -30.28 13.13
N THR A 229 -24.01 -31.20 12.59
CA THR A 229 -25.47 -31.13 12.48
C THR A 229 -26.12 -31.67 13.75
N ALA A 230 -27.13 -30.96 14.25
CA ALA A 230 -28.24 -31.55 14.98
C ALA A 230 -29.53 -30.90 14.45
N GLY A 231 -30.34 -31.71 13.73
CA GLY A 231 -31.75 -31.41 13.46
C GLY A 231 -32.56 -31.48 14.76
N ARG A 232 -33.86 -31.21 14.81
CA ARG A 232 -34.89 -31.22 13.77
C ARG A 232 -36.12 -30.54 14.39
N THR A 233 -36.85 -29.77 13.59
CA THR A 233 -38.22 -29.23 13.80
C THR A 233 -39.25 -30.37 13.96
N PRO A 234 -40.49 -30.14 14.47
CA PRO A 234 -41.57 -29.46 13.72
C PRO A 234 -42.47 -28.53 14.58
N ALA A 235 -42.87 -27.35 14.09
CA ALA A 235 -44.05 -27.04 13.26
C ALA A 235 -45.37 -26.82 14.04
N THR A 236 -45.93 -25.61 13.83
CA THR A 236 -47.35 -25.24 13.70
C THR A 236 -48.26 -25.06 14.94
N ARG A 237 -48.70 -23.80 15.12
CA ARG A 237 -50.10 -23.29 15.01
C ARG A 237 -50.67 -22.56 16.25
N CYS A 238 -51.13 -21.33 15.97
CA CYS A 238 -52.20 -20.53 16.59
C CYS A 238 -52.62 -20.76 18.06
N ARG A 239 -52.63 -19.65 18.83
CA ARG A 239 -53.89 -19.09 19.38
C ARG A 239 -53.74 -17.62 19.79
N ARG A 240 -54.77 -16.84 19.45
CA ARG A 240 -55.17 -15.55 20.05
C ARG A 240 -55.53 -15.77 21.53
N THR A 241 -55.28 -14.78 22.41
CA THR A 241 -56.27 -13.86 23.02
C THR A 241 -55.69 -13.15 24.25
N ALA A 242 -55.93 -11.83 24.29
CA ALA A 242 -56.28 -10.94 25.41
C ALA A 242 -55.75 -11.20 26.85
N GLY A 243 -55.28 -10.10 27.45
CA GLY A 243 -54.99 -9.89 28.86
C GLY A 243 -54.32 -8.54 29.02
#